data_AF-A0A1L3MJX0-F1
#
_entry.id   AF-A0A1L3MJX0-F1
#
_cell.length_a   1.000
_cell.length_b   1.000
_cell.length_c   1.000
_cell.angle_alpha   90.00
_cell.angle_beta   90.00
_cell.angle_gamma   90.00
#
_symmetry.space_group_name_H-M   'P 1'
#
loop_
_entity.id
_entity.type
_entity.pdbx_description
1 polymer ?
#
loop_
_entity_poly.entity_id
_entity_poly.type
_entity_poly.pdbx_seq_one_letter_code
_entity_poly.pdbx_strand_id
1 'polypeptide(L)'
;MAQQTRFRARTIGARTLDVLTRAVRGEPPAGHAEQWAELVDACIATPRRELQPRWHEVLTEAATAPVRFEVDSRMGRAGMRSRISLTPRIGLSITERRRLTVTDDEIAVEAVEDAVEIAFFDPRIIWPAVQRTLPPSPAVRAEGGADPRLEHTVGVIRDVPERSALPDEVLTRLAGADVEVGLVLQVDNGSETPFVTARHWLEGDDGRLLEVRLLEDEVEVVEVPAGTVAAEIAWLTVGAFDLRSRARTVA
;
A
#
# COMPACT_ATOMS: atom_id res chain seq x y z
N MET A 1 22.56 6.65 -20.22
CA MET A 1 22.98 6.51 -18.81
C MET A 1 21.81 6.89 -17.92
N ALA A 2 20.99 5.92 -17.52
CA ALA A 2 19.83 6.17 -16.67
C ALA A 2 20.33 6.50 -15.25
N GLN A 3 20.04 7.70 -14.76
CA GLN A 3 20.15 8.00 -13.34
C GLN A 3 19.29 6.96 -12.61
N GLN A 4 19.93 6.10 -11.80
CA GLN A 4 19.22 5.27 -10.83
C GLN A 4 18.34 6.19 -10.01
N THR A 5 17.03 6.16 -10.25
CA THR A 5 16.06 6.89 -9.46
C THR A 5 16.06 6.26 -8.08
N ARG A 6 16.83 6.87 -7.17
CA ARG A 6 17.17 6.28 -5.87
C ARG A 6 15.94 6.23 -4.98
N PHE A 7 15.40 5.03 -4.80
CA PHE A 7 14.62 4.68 -3.62
C PHE A 7 15.45 5.02 -2.38
N ARG A 8 14.98 5.94 -1.53
CA ARG A 8 15.69 6.31 -0.30
C ARG A 8 14.78 6.06 0.89
N ALA A 9 15.01 4.94 1.56
CA ALA A 9 14.33 4.58 2.80
C ALA A 9 15.00 5.23 4.03
N ARG A 10 14.19 5.53 5.03
CA ARG A 10 14.59 5.86 6.41
C ARG A 10 13.72 5.05 7.35
N THR A 11 14.29 4.66 8.48
CA THR A 11 13.53 4.00 9.55
C THR A 11 13.44 4.95 10.72
N ILE A 12 12.23 5.11 11.24
CA ILE A 12 11.94 5.88 12.46
C ILE A 12 10.95 5.11 13.34
N GLY A 13 10.85 5.43 14.63
CA GLY A 13 9.85 4.88 15.54
C GLY A 13 8.43 5.34 15.19
N ALA A 14 7.43 4.56 15.61
CA ALA A 14 6.03 4.85 15.30
C ALA A 14 5.57 6.17 15.93
N ARG A 15 6.01 6.45 17.17
CA ARG A 15 5.73 7.75 17.84
C ARG A 15 6.40 8.92 17.12
N THR A 16 7.53 8.68 16.46
CA THR A 16 8.26 9.70 15.70
C THR A 16 7.56 10.02 14.38
N LEU A 17 6.86 9.04 13.78
CA LEU A 17 5.98 9.28 12.63
C LEU A 17 4.82 10.23 12.99
N ASP A 18 4.24 10.12 14.18
CA ASP A 18 3.17 11.04 14.62
C ASP A 18 3.70 12.48 14.71
N VAL A 19 4.88 12.67 15.29
CA VAL A 19 5.55 13.98 15.38
C VAL A 19 5.87 14.53 13.99
N LEU A 20 6.36 13.69 13.08
CA LEU A 20 6.61 14.06 11.68
C LEU A 20 5.32 14.52 11.00
N THR A 21 4.23 13.77 11.15
CA THR A 21 2.92 14.10 10.56
C THR A 21 2.39 15.44 11.04
N ARG A 22 2.56 15.74 12.35
CA ARG A 22 2.20 17.04 12.94
C ARG A 22 3.07 18.18 12.40
N ALA A 23 4.38 17.95 12.28
CA ALA A 23 5.30 18.93 11.72
C ALA A 23 4.96 19.28 10.26
N VAL A 24 4.53 18.30 9.45
CA VAL A 24 4.07 18.51 8.07
C VAL A 24 2.80 19.37 8.01
N ARG A 25 1.96 19.34 9.05
CA ARG A 25 0.77 20.19 9.19
C ARG A 25 1.10 21.59 9.74
N GLY A 26 2.37 21.88 10.01
CA GLY A 26 2.81 23.15 10.60
C GLY A 26 2.56 23.24 12.12
N GLU A 27 2.24 22.13 12.78
CA GLU A 27 2.10 22.12 14.24
C GLU A 27 3.47 22.14 14.93
N PRO A 28 3.65 22.92 16.02
CA PRO A 28 4.93 23.00 16.71
C PRO A 28 5.28 21.66 17.40
N PRO A 29 6.54 21.16 17.32
CA PRO A 29 6.96 19.91 17.94
C PRO A 29 7.27 20.08 19.45
N ALA A 30 6.56 20.96 20.16
CA ALA A 30 6.78 21.21 21.58
C ALA A 30 6.48 19.94 22.40
N GLY A 31 7.36 19.60 23.34
CA GLY A 31 7.23 18.39 24.17
C GLY A 31 7.78 17.09 23.57
N HIS A 32 8.29 17.10 22.34
CA HIS A 32 8.75 15.90 21.60
C HIS A 32 10.25 15.91 21.28
N ALA A 33 11.10 16.18 22.28
CA ALA A 33 12.53 16.38 22.05
C ALA A 33 13.25 15.12 21.54
N GLU A 34 12.90 13.94 22.08
CA GLU A 34 13.51 12.66 21.70
C GLU A 34 13.14 12.27 20.26
N GLN A 35 11.85 12.39 19.91
CA GLN A 35 11.36 12.10 18.56
C GLN A 35 11.97 13.07 17.55
N TRP A 36 12.14 14.34 17.92
CA TRP A 36 12.80 15.30 17.05
C TRP A 36 14.29 14.98 16.83
N ALA A 37 15.00 14.52 17.88
CA ALA A 37 16.38 14.07 17.75
C ALA A 37 16.49 12.89 16.77
N GLU A 38 15.57 11.93 16.86
CA GLU A 38 15.50 10.81 15.91
C GLU A 38 15.27 11.29 14.46
N LEU A 39 14.39 12.27 14.23
CA LEU A 39 14.21 12.86 12.89
C LEU A 39 15.48 13.55 12.37
N VAL A 40 16.27 14.15 13.26
CA VAL A 40 17.58 14.74 12.90
C VAL A 40 18.58 13.65 12.53
N ASP A 41 18.66 12.58 13.32
CA ASP A 41 19.56 11.44 13.07
C ASP A 41 19.19 10.72 11.75
N ALA A 42 17.90 10.59 11.46
CA ALA A 42 17.39 10.08 10.19
C ALA A 42 17.61 11.04 9.00
N CYS A 43 18.15 12.24 9.24
CA CYS A 43 18.34 13.31 8.26
C CYS A 43 17.01 13.77 7.61
N ILE A 44 15.92 13.74 8.38
CA ILE A 44 14.58 14.21 7.99
C ILE A 44 14.38 15.66 8.46
N ALA A 45 14.93 16.01 9.63
CA ALA A 45 14.81 17.32 10.24
C ALA A 45 16.19 17.98 10.50
N THR A 46 16.15 19.25 10.88
CA THR A 46 17.31 20.00 11.38
C THR A 46 17.22 20.15 12.91
N PRO A 47 18.36 20.37 13.60
CA PRO A 47 18.36 20.67 15.04
C PRO A 47 17.55 21.93 15.42
N ARG A 48 17.24 22.80 14.45
CA ARG A 48 16.47 24.04 14.66
C ARG A 48 14.96 23.86 14.65
N ARG A 49 14.47 22.61 14.70
CA ARG A 49 13.04 22.28 14.67
C ARG A 49 12.36 22.59 13.34
N GLU A 50 13.11 22.43 12.24
CA GLU A 50 12.60 22.56 10.87
C GLU A 50 12.77 21.23 10.14
N LEU A 51 11.80 20.86 9.30
CA LEU A 51 11.99 19.75 8.36
C LEU A 51 13.02 20.16 7.30
N GLN A 52 13.86 19.23 6.87
CA GLN A 52 14.76 19.45 5.73
C GLN A 52 13.91 19.82 4.49
N PRO A 53 14.30 20.82 3.67
CA PRO A 53 13.44 21.34 2.59
C PRO A 53 12.87 20.27 1.65
N ARG A 54 13.69 19.29 1.28
CA ARG A 54 13.26 18.16 0.42
C ARG A 54 12.22 17.27 1.09
N TRP A 55 12.38 16.99 2.39
CA TRP A 55 11.42 16.19 3.15
C TRP A 55 10.12 16.94 3.35
N HIS A 56 10.21 18.24 3.66
CA HIS A 56 9.03 19.10 3.73
C HIS A 56 8.25 19.08 2.41
N GLU A 57 8.89 19.35 1.27
CA GLU A 57 8.24 19.32 -0.05
C GLU A 57 7.54 17.97 -0.32
N VAL A 58 8.28 16.86 -0.17
CA VAL A 58 7.78 15.50 -0.44
C VAL A 58 6.61 15.14 0.47
N LEU A 59 6.70 15.43 1.76
CA LEU A 59 5.67 15.05 2.74
C LEU A 59 4.41 15.91 2.60
N THR A 60 4.55 17.21 2.34
CA THR A 60 3.41 18.10 2.06
C THR A 60 2.69 17.70 0.77
N GLU A 61 3.46 17.37 -0.28
CA GLU A 61 2.89 16.87 -1.54
C GLU A 61 2.20 15.50 -1.35
N ALA A 62 2.82 14.58 -0.62
CA ALA A 62 2.24 13.27 -0.34
C ALA A 62 0.99 13.33 0.55
N ALA A 63 0.89 14.30 1.46
CA ALA A 63 -0.29 14.50 2.31
C ALA A 63 -1.54 14.83 1.48
N THR A 64 -1.36 15.56 0.39
CA THR A 64 -2.44 15.96 -0.54
C THR A 64 -2.48 15.10 -1.80
N ALA A 65 -1.80 13.95 -1.81
CA ALA A 65 -1.71 13.08 -2.97
C ALA A 65 -3.10 12.64 -3.47
N PRO A 66 -3.39 12.77 -4.78
CA PRO A 66 -4.68 12.40 -5.33
C PRO A 66 -4.86 10.88 -5.45
N VAL A 67 -3.78 10.10 -5.48
CA VAL A 67 -3.82 8.65 -5.63
C VAL A 67 -3.16 8.03 -4.40
N ARG A 68 -3.86 7.11 -3.74
CA ARG A 68 -3.38 6.43 -2.53
C ARG A 68 -3.61 4.94 -2.66
N PHE A 69 -2.59 4.15 -2.34
CA PHE A 69 -2.72 2.71 -2.14
C PHE A 69 -2.54 2.37 -0.66
N GLU A 70 -3.32 1.41 -0.18
CA GLU A 70 -3.03 0.66 1.04
C GLU A 70 -2.77 -0.79 0.63
N VAL A 71 -1.59 -1.30 0.98
CA VAL A 71 -1.19 -2.68 0.72
C VAL A 71 -1.04 -3.37 2.06
N ASP A 72 -1.85 -4.38 2.31
CA ASP A 72 -1.71 -5.30 3.43
C ASP A 72 -1.21 -6.63 2.88
N SER A 73 -0.29 -7.28 3.58
CA SER A 73 0.13 -8.62 3.17
C SER A 73 0.63 -9.42 4.36
N ARG A 74 0.60 -10.75 4.23
CA ARG A 74 1.10 -11.67 5.26
C ARG A 74 1.77 -12.90 4.68
N MET A 75 2.65 -13.48 5.49
CA MET A 75 3.16 -14.84 5.34
C MET A 75 3.14 -15.51 6.72
N GLY A 76 2.26 -16.48 6.90
CA GLY A 76 1.92 -17.03 8.21
C GLY A 76 1.53 -15.92 9.19
N ARG A 77 2.25 -15.82 10.31
CA ARG A 77 2.04 -14.83 11.37
C ARG A 77 2.78 -13.50 11.17
N ALA A 78 3.56 -13.35 10.10
CA ALA A 78 4.24 -12.11 9.79
C ALA A 78 3.40 -11.29 8.81
N GLY A 79 3.12 -10.03 9.15
CA GLY A 79 2.36 -9.10 8.34
C GLY A 79 3.14 -7.84 7.98
N MET A 80 2.77 -7.20 6.89
CA MET A 80 3.26 -5.87 6.51
C MET A 80 2.08 -5.03 6.03
N ARG A 81 2.03 -3.77 6.45
CA ARG A 81 1.16 -2.75 5.84
C ARG A 81 2.00 -1.66 5.23
N SER A 82 1.63 -1.22 4.03
CA SER A 82 2.23 -0.06 3.39
C SER A 82 1.16 0.89 2.89
N ARG A 83 1.25 2.16 3.32
CA ARG A 83 0.46 3.25 2.77
C ARG A 83 1.30 3.98 1.76
N ILE A 84 0.82 4.08 0.52
CA ILE A 84 1.55 4.65 -0.60
C ILE A 84 0.77 5.83 -1.16
N SER A 85 1.32 7.03 -1.02
CA SER A 85 0.79 8.25 -1.64
C SER A 85 1.51 8.52 -2.95
N LEU A 86 0.76 8.83 -4.01
CA LEU A 86 1.30 9.11 -5.33
C LEU A 86 0.80 10.44 -5.88
N THR A 87 1.73 11.24 -6.39
CA THR A 87 1.49 12.37 -7.27
C THR A 87 2.15 12.10 -8.62
N PRO A 88 1.96 12.95 -9.65
CA PRO A 88 2.69 12.80 -10.91
C PRO A 88 4.22 12.90 -10.78
N ARG A 89 4.73 13.45 -9.66
CA ARG A 89 6.17 13.69 -9.45
C ARG A 89 6.81 12.76 -8.43
N ILE A 90 6.07 12.39 -7.39
CA ILE A 90 6.61 11.73 -6.20
C ILE A 90 5.69 10.60 -5.77
N GLY A 91 6.29 9.45 -5.46
CA GLY A 91 5.69 8.42 -4.63
C GLY A 91 6.30 8.45 -3.23
N LEU A 92 5.48 8.26 -2.21
CA LEU A 92 5.89 8.10 -0.82
C LEU A 92 5.24 6.83 -0.25
N SER A 93 6.03 5.90 0.26
CA SER A 93 5.55 4.74 1.01
C SER A 93 5.90 4.86 2.49
N ILE A 94 4.93 4.51 3.34
CA ILE A 94 5.10 4.36 4.79
C ILE A 94 4.74 2.91 5.10
N THR A 95 5.74 2.11 5.48
CA THR A 95 5.61 0.67 5.68
C THR A 95 5.87 0.29 7.12
N GLU A 96 4.96 -0.46 7.70
CA GLU A 96 5.04 -1.00 9.07
C GLU A 96 5.03 -2.53 9.03
N ARG A 97 5.78 -3.15 9.94
CA ARG A 97 5.77 -4.60 10.14
C ARG A 97 4.85 -4.95 11.29
N ARG A 98 4.17 -6.08 11.15
CA ARG A 98 3.11 -6.54 12.05
C ARG A 98 3.33 -8.00 12.40
N ARG A 99 2.97 -8.34 13.63
CA ARG A 99 2.79 -9.71 14.07
C ARG A 99 1.30 -9.98 14.15
N LEU A 100 0.88 -11.10 13.58
CA LEU A 100 -0.52 -11.47 13.43
C LEU A 100 -0.83 -12.71 14.26
N THR A 101 -2.02 -12.72 14.85
CA THR A 101 -2.70 -13.94 15.27
C THR A 101 -3.49 -14.43 14.06
N VAL A 102 -3.27 -15.68 13.68
CA VAL A 102 -3.97 -16.34 12.57
C VAL A 102 -4.67 -17.57 13.14
N THR A 103 -5.99 -17.61 12.98
CA THR A 103 -6.86 -18.76 13.22
C THR A 103 -7.59 -19.08 11.91
N ASP A 104 -8.37 -20.17 11.91
CA ASP A 104 -9.14 -20.56 10.73
C ASP A 104 -10.16 -19.47 10.33
N ASP A 105 -10.74 -18.81 11.35
CA ASP A 105 -11.82 -17.83 11.19
C ASP A 105 -11.34 -16.37 11.17
N GLU A 106 -10.18 -16.07 11.76
CA GLU A 106 -9.75 -14.70 12.02
C GLU A 106 -8.26 -14.47 11.76
N ILE A 107 -7.95 -13.31 11.18
CA ILE A 107 -6.61 -12.75 11.15
C ILE A 107 -6.65 -11.42 11.92
N ALA A 108 -6.00 -11.38 13.07
CA ALA A 108 -5.95 -10.22 13.94
C ALA A 108 -4.52 -9.68 14.08
N VAL A 109 -4.37 -8.36 14.17
CA VAL A 109 -3.06 -7.74 14.46
C VAL A 109 -2.75 -7.91 15.95
N GLU A 110 -1.75 -8.72 16.27
CA GLU A 110 -1.29 -8.95 17.64
C GLU A 110 -0.36 -7.82 18.11
N ALA A 111 0.55 -7.38 17.23
CA ALA A 111 1.47 -6.29 17.51
C ALA A 111 1.91 -5.58 16.22
N VAL A 112 2.25 -4.30 16.34
CA VAL A 112 2.94 -3.52 15.30
C VAL A 112 4.35 -3.24 15.81
N GLU A 113 5.37 -3.49 14.99
CA GLU A 113 6.76 -3.15 15.36
C GLU A 113 6.88 -1.63 15.55
N ASP A 114 7.63 -1.18 16.56
CA ASP A 114 7.95 0.24 16.79
C ASP A 114 9.05 0.73 15.83
N ALA A 115 8.93 0.35 14.57
CA ALA A 115 9.82 0.75 13.49
C ALA A 115 9.00 0.87 12.20
N VAL A 116 9.03 2.06 11.63
CA VAL A 116 8.34 2.41 10.38
C VAL A 116 9.38 2.78 9.34
N GLU A 117 9.27 2.17 8.16
CA GLU A 117 10.06 2.57 6.99
C GLU A 117 9.31 3.66 6.23
N ILE A 118 9.98 4.79 5.97
CA ILE A 118 9.51 5.85 5.08
C ILE A 118 10.43 5.89 3.88
N ALA A 119 9.88 5.78 2.68
CA ALA A 119 10.65 5.86 1.45
C ALA A 119 9.95 6.71 0.41
N PHE A 120 10.70 7.59 -0.26
CA PHE A 120 10.22 8.24 -1.47
C PHE A 120 10.87 7.62 -2.70
N PHE A 121 10.11 7.63 -3.79
CA PHE A 121 10.46 7.02 -5.07
C PHE A 121 9.80 7.77 -6.22
N ASP A 122 10.17 7.44 -7.45
CA ASP A 122 9.52 7.96 -8.65
C ASP A 122 8.26 7.16 -8.95
N PRO A 123 7.08 7.78 -9.15
CA PRO A 123 5.82 7.06 -9.37
C PRO A 123 5.89 5.99 -10.48
N ARG A 124 6.77 6.16 -11.48
CA ARG A 124 6.96 5.20 -12.58
C ARG A 124 7.56 3.87 -12.13
N ILE A 125 8.12 3.80 -10.92
CA ILE A 125 8.67 2.59 -10.30
C ILE A 125 7.83 2.12 -9.11
N ILE A 126 6.51 2.29 -9.18
CA ILE A 126 5.59 1.87 -8.10
C ILE A 126 5.71 0.38 -7.77
N TRP A 127 5.90 -0.49 -8.78
CA TRP A 127 5.98 -1.93 -8.54
C TRP A 127 7.11 -2.31 -7.56
N PRO A 128 8.37 -1.89 -7.75
CA PRO A 128 9.42 -2.06 -6.76
C PRO A 128 9.08 -1.52 -5.35
N ALA A 129 8.27 -0.47 -5.23
CA ALA A 129 7.84 0.04 -3.92
C ALA A 129 6.83 -0.89 -3.25
N VAL A 130 5.85 -1.42 -4.00
CA VAL A 130 4.88 -2.39 -3.49
C VAL A 130 5.53 -3.73 -3.18
N GLN A 131 6.43 -4.20 -4.03
CA GLN A 131 7.12 -5.49 -3.88
C GLN A 131 7.90 -5.62 -2.56
N ARG A 132 8.35 -4.49 -1.97
CA ARG A 132 8.97 -4.44 -0.65
C ARG A 132 8.03 -4.77 0.50
N THR A 133 6.73 -4.53 0.30
CA THR A 133 5.68 -4.87 1.26
C THR A 133 5.29 -6.33 1.14
N LEU A 134 5.39 -6.93 -0.05
CA LEU A 134 4.92 -8.29 -0.29
C LEU A 134 5.81 -9.35 0.39
N PRO A 135 5.25 -10.50 0.81
CA PRO A 135 5.99 -11.67 1.24
C PRO A 135 7.05 -12.15 0.25
N PRO A 136 8.12 -12.83 0.69
CA PRO A 136 9.15 -13.42 -0.18
C PRO A 136 8.67 -14.67 -0.95
N SER A 137 7.45 -14.63 -1.49
CA SER A 137 6.88 -15.66 -2.35
C SER A 137 7.02 -15.28 -3.83
N PRO A 138 7.52 -16.17 -4.71
CA PRO A 138 7.56 -15.95 -6.14
C PRO A 138 6.18 -15.72 -6.77
N ALA A 139 5.11 -16.32 -6.24
CA ALA A 139 3.76 -16.21 -6.79
C ALA A 139 3.26 -14.75 -6.77
N VAL A 140 3.47 -14.05 -5.65
CA VAL A 140 3.04 -12.66 -5.46
C VAL A 140 4.08 -11.63 -5.89
N ARG A 141 5.38 -11.98 -5.93
CA ARG A 141 6.48 -11.07 -6.31
C ARG A 141 6.94 -11.17 -7.76
N ALA A 142 6.34 -12.06 -8.56
CA ALA A 142 6.66 -12.17 -9.98
C ALA A 142 6.44 -10.83 -10.71
N GLU A 143 7.30 -10.54 -11.68
CA GLU A 143 7.17 -9.37 -12.55
C GLU A 143 5.95 -9.52 -13.47
N GLY A 144 5.34 -8.38 -13.81
CA GLY A 144 4.18 -8.35 -14.71
C GLY A 144 4.56 -8.68 -16.15
N GLY A 145 3.70 -9.43 -16.84
CA GLY A 145 3.76 -9.61 -18.29
C GLY A 145 3.12 -8.44 -19.06
N ALA A 146 3.34 -8.39 -20.37
CA ALA A 146 2.79 -7.35 -21.25
C ALA A 146 1.32 -7.56 -21.66
N ASP A 147 0.68 -8.64 -21.20
CA ASP A 147 -0.66 -9.01 -21.66
C ASP A 147 -1.72 -8.39 -20.75
N PRO A 148 -2.48 -7.38 -21.22
CA PRO A 148 -3.54 -6.78 -20.42
C PRO A 148 -4.65 -7.80 -20.19
N ARG A 149 -5.07 -7.96 -18.94
CA ARG A 149 -6.23 -8.80 -18.61
C ARG A 149 -7.47 -8.18 -19.26
N LEU A 150 -8.29 -9.00 -19.89
CA LEU A 150 -9.58 -8.58 -20.46
C LEU A 150 -10.68 -8.46 -19.39
N GLU A 151 -10.52 -9.19 -18.28
CA GLU A 151 -11.43 -9.16 -17.13
C GLU A 151 -10.87 -8.24 -16.05
N HIS A 152 -11.45 -7.04 -15.96
CA HIS A 152 -11.18 -6.11 -14.87
C HIS A 152 -12.35 -6.17 -13.91
N THR A 153 -12.19 -6.85 -12.79
CA THR A 153 -13.19 -6.84 -11.72
C THR A 153 -13.10 -5.51 -10.98
N VAL A 154 -13.63 -4.44 -11.58
CA VAL A 154 -13.81 -3.15 -10.90
C VAL A 154 -15.11 -3.25 -10.09
N GLY A 155 -15.05 -4.01 -8.99
CA GLY A 155 -16.00 -3.80 -7.90
C GLY A 155 -15.63 -2.50 -7.21
N VAL A 156 -16.53 -1.51 -7.20
CA VAL A 156 -16.49 -0.43 -6.21
C VAL A 156 -16.93 -1.05 -4.90
N ILE A 157 -15.98 -1.69 -4.22
CA ILE A 157 -16.24 -2.32 -2.94
C ILE A 157 -16.31 -1.17 -1.92
N ARG A 158 -17.49 -0.95 -1.35
CA ARG A 158 -17.68 0.01 -0.25
C ARG A 158 -17.02 -0.50 1.04
N ASP A 159 -17.09 -1.82 1.26
CA ASP A 159 -16.48 -2.53 2.40
C ASP A 159 -15.98 -3.91 1.93
N VAL A 160 -14.72 -4.25 2.18
CA VAL A 160 -14.21 -5.61 1.95
C VAL A 160 -14.96 -6.51 2.95
N PRO A 161 -15.75 -7.51 2.52
CA PRO A 161 -16.49 -8.34 3.44
C PRO A 161 -15.53 -9.00 4.42
N GLU A 162 -15.93 -9.02 5.70
CA GLU A 162 -15.19 -9.72 6.73
C GLU A 162 -15.04 -11.18 6.30
N ARG A 163 -13.89 -11.80 6.63
CA ARG A 163 -13.57 -13.20 6.26
C ARG A 163 -14.73 -14.14 6.59
N SER A 164 -15.37 -13.93 7.74
CA SER A 164 -16.55 -14.64 8.24
C SER A 164 -17.80 -14.58 7.36
N ALA A 165 -17.89 -13.63 6.43
CA ALA A 165 -19.01 -13.46 5.51
C ALA A 165 -18.79 -14.14 4.14
N LEU A 166 -17.65 -14.78 3.93
CA LEU A 166 -17.31 -15.49 2.69
C LEU A 166 -17.97 -16.89 2.65
N PRO A 167 -18.32 -17.42 1.47
CA PRO A 167 -18.85 -18.78 1.35
C PRO A 167 -17.88 -19.84 1.90
N ASP A 168 -18.39 -20.93 2.50
CA ASP A 168 -17.57 -21.99 3.11
C ASP A 168 -16.51 -22.60 2.16
N GLU A 169 -16.83 -22.72 0.86
CA GLU A 169 -15.87 -23.21 -0.14
C GLU A 169 -14.69 -22.24 -0.33
N VAL A 170 -14.95 -20.94 -0.26
CA VAL A 170 -13.96 -19.87 -0.32
C VAL A 170 -13.14 -19.87 0.97
N LEU A 171 -13.79 -19.96 2.13
CA LEU A 171 -13.16 -20.08 3.44
C LEU A 171 -12.23 -21.30 3.53
N THR A 172 -12.63 -22.44 2.99
CA THR A 172 -11.81 -23.66 2.98
C THR A 172 -10.52 -23.47 2.18
N ARG A 173 -10.59 -22.82 1.01
CA ARG A 173 -9.40 -22.47 0.22
C ARG A 173 -8.52 -21.44 0.94
N LEU A 174 -9.13 -20.50 1.67
CA LEU A 174 -8.45 -19.45 2.42
C LEU A 174 -7.77 -19.94 3.70
N ALA A 175 -8.33 -20.97 4.37
CA ALA A 175 -7.83 -21.47 5.65
C ALA A 175 -6.41 -22.06 5.56
N GLY A 176 -6.02 -22.59 4.41
CA GLY A 176 -4.68 -23.13 4.14
C GLY A 176 -3.66 -22.09 3.66
N ALA A 177 -4.10 -20.90 3.24
CA ALA A 177 -3.22 -19.94 2.57
C ALA A 177 -2.16 -19.38 3.53
N ASP A 178 -0.89 -19.67 3.27
CA ASP A 178 0.22 -19.11 4.04
C ASP A 178 0.48 -17.65 3.63
N VAL A 179 0.24 -17.30 2.36
CA VAL A 179 0.48 -15.97 1.79
C VAL A 179 -0.84 -15.32 1.37
N GLU A 180 -1.06 -14.08 1.80
CA GLU A 180 -2.17 -13.22 1.36
C GLU A 180 -1.67 -11.79 1.07
N VAL A 181 -2.32 -11.13 0.11
CA VAL A 181 -2.05 -9.75 -0.30
C VAL A 181 -3.39 -9.04 -0.54
N GLY A 182 -3.71 -8.05 0.28
CA GLY A 182 -4.80 -7.10 0.09
C GLY A 182 -4.27 -5.78 -0.48
N LEU A 183 -5.01 -5.22 -1.43
CA LEU A 183 -4.72 -3.94 -2.04
C LEU A 183 -5.99 -3.10 -2.05
N VAL A 184 -5.92 -1.87 -1.56
CA VAL A 184 -6.97 -0.87 -1.71
C VAL A 184 -6.38 0.31 -2.45
N LEU A 185 -7.02 0.74 -3.53
CA LEU A 185 -6.73 1.98 -4.23
C LEU A 185 -7.83 2.99 -3.95
N GLN A 186 -7.43 4.20 -3.58
CA GLN A 186 -8.30 5.37 -3.47
C GLN A 186 -7.79 6.48 -4.40
N VAL A 187 -8.71 7.11 -5.13
CA VAL A 187 -8.44 8.22 -6.05
C VAL A 187 -9.36 9.39 -5.75
N ASP A 188 -8.78 10.56 -5.46
CA ASP A 188 -9.47 11.84 -5.53
C ASP A 188 -9.76 12.16 -7.01
N ASN A 189 -10.98 11.83 -7.43
CA ASN A 189 -11.50 12.07 -8.77
C ASN A 189 -12.21 13.43 -8.90
N GLY A 190 -12.03 14.36 -7.95
CA GLY A 190 -12.63 15.69 -7.99
C GLY A 190 -14.14 15.74 -7.69
N SER A 191 -14.78 14.62 -7.34
CA SER A 191 -16.15 14.60 -6.80
C SER A 191 -16.18 14.62 -5.27
N GLU A 192 -17.37 14.79 -4.68
CA GLU A 192 -17.57 14.73 -3.22
C GLU A 192 -17.14 13.37 -2.63
N THR A 193 -17.31 12.29 -3.39
CA THR A 193 -16.88 10.94 -3.02
C THR A 193 -15.67 10.51 -3.86
N PRO A 194 -14.58 10.02 -3.22
CA PRO A 194 -13.44 9.49 -3.97
C PRO A 194 -13.80 8.17 -4.65
N PHE A 195 -13.10 7.84 -5.74
CA PHE A 195 -13.16 6.51 -6.33
C PHE A 195 -12.34 5.54 -5.48
N VAL A 196 -12.89 4.37 -5.17
CA VAL A 196 -12.23 3.31 -4.39
C VAL A 196 -12.39 1.97 -5.08
N THR A 197 -11.33 1.18 -5.12
CA THR A 197 -11.39 -0.23 -5.54
C THR A 197 -10.42 -1.07 -4.72
N ALA A 198 -10.73 -2.36 -4.55
CA ALA A 198 -9.89 -3.27 -3.81
C ALA A 198 -9.59 -4.55 -4.61
N ARG A 199 -8.47 -5.21 -4.27
CA ARG A 199 -8.06 -6.51 -4.80
C ARG A 199 -7.53 -7.36 -3.65
N HIS A 200 -7.69 -8.67 -3.78
CA HIS A 200 -7.18 -9.61 -2.81
C HIS A 200 -6.65 -10.83 -3.54
N TRP A 201 -5.40 -11.19 -3.25
CA TRP A 201 -4.76 -12.39 -3.75
C TRP A 201 -4.25 -13.25 -2.61
N LEU A 202 -4.18 -14.55 -2.87
CA LEU A 202 -3.66 -15.55 -1.94
C LEU A 202 -2.83 -16.58 -2.71
N GLU A 203 -1.86 -17.18 -2.06
CA GLU A 203 -1.15 -18.34 -2.58
C GLU A 203 -1.84 -19.61 -2.08
N GLY A 204 -2.29 -20.46 -3.00
CA GLY A 204 -2.84 -21.77 -2.66
C GLY A 204 -1.75 -22.77 -2.26
N ASP A 205 -2.15 -23.90 -1.68
CA ASP A 205 -1.24 -24.95 -1.16
C ASP A 205 -0.29 -25.53 -2.22
N ASP A 206 -0.63 -25.41 -3.51
CA ASP A 206 0.18 -25.85 -4.64
C ASP A 206 1.08 -24.75 -5.23
N GLY A 207 1.18 -23.60 -4.56
CA GLY A 207 1.99 -22.45 -4.97
C GLY A 207 1.36 -21.62 -6.10
N ARG A 208 0.12 -21.90 -6.49
CA ARG A 208 -0.58 -21.11 -7.52
C ARG A 208 -1.16 -19.83 -6.91
N LEU A 209 -1.11 -18.75 -7.68
CA LEU A 209 -1.71 -17.48 -7.29
C LEU A 209 -3.21 -17.53 -7.56
N LEU A 210 -4.00 -17.23 -6.54
CA LEU A 210 -5.45 -17.12 -6.62
C LEU A 210 -5.85 -15.66 -6.38
N GLU A 211 -6.92 -15.23 -7.04
CA GLU A 211 -7.55 -13.92 -6.85
C GLU A 211 -8.95 -14.11 -6.26
N VAL A 212 -9.25 -13.40 -5.18
CA VAL A 212 -10.58 -13.31 -4.60
C VAL A 212 -11.30 -12.13 -5.24
N ARG A 213 -12.32 -12.43 -6.04
CA ARG A 213 -13.16 -11.46 -6.73
C ARG A 213 -14.43 -11.26 -5.93
N LEU A 214 -14.67 -10.02 -5.56
CA LEU A 214 -15.89 -9.60 -4.87
C LEU A 214 -16.80 -8.92 -5.91
N LEU A 215 -17.83 -9.63 -6.33
CA LEU A 215 -18.90 -9.11 -7.19
C LEU A 215 -20.08 -8.64 -6.32
N GLU A 216 -21.07 -7.98 -6.93
CA GLU A 216 -22.19 -7.37 -6.20
C GLU A 216 -22.97 -8.38 -5.34
N ASP A 217 -23.17 -9.59 -5.85
CA ASP A 217 -23.94 -10.64 -5.18
C ASP A 217 -23.14 -11.93 -4.95
N GLU A 218 -21.85 -11.95 -5.27
CA GLU A 218 -21.06 -13.18 -5.32
C GLU A 218 -19.59 -12.96 -4.96
N VAL A 219 -18.98 -14.00 -4.38
CA VAL A 219 -17.53 -14.06 -4.19
C VAL A 219 -16.99 -15.24 -4.98
N GLU A 220 -16.07 -14.97 -5.90
CA GLU A 220 -15.38 -16.00 -6.66
C GLU A 220 -13.90 -16.08 -6.27
N VAL A 221 -13.33 -17.28 -6.31
CA VAL A 221 -11.88 -17.49 -6.20
C VAL A 221 -11.40 -18.11 -7.50
N VAL A 222 -10.58 -17.37 -8.24
CA VAL A 222 -10.07 -17.82 -9.54
C VAL A 222 -8.55 -17.95 -9.53
N GLU A 223 -8.04 -18.92 -10.28
CA GLU A 223 -6.60 -19.01 -10.51
C GLU A 223 -6.13 -17.94 -11.48
N VAL A 224 -4.99 -17.32 -11.17
CA VAL A 224 -4.42 -16.24 -11.97
C VAL A 224 -2.92 -16.49 -12.21
N PRO A 225 -2.36 -16.06 -13.35
CA PRO A 225 -0.93 -16.20 -13.59
C PRO A 225 -0.09 -15.44 -12.56
N ALA A 226 1.09 -15.98 -12.23
CA ALA A 226 2.11 -15.21 -11.51
C ALA A 226 2.44 -13.92 -12.30
N GLY A 227 2.67 -12.81 -11.59
CA GLY A 227 2.87 -11.49 -12.19
C GLY A 227 1.58 -10.67 -12.33
N THR A 228 0.42 -11.28 -12.08
CA THR A 228 -0.87 -10.59 -12.04
C THR A 228 -0.87 -9.40 -11.08
N VAL A 229 -0.32 -9.56 -9.87
CA VAL A 229 -0.25 -8.48 -8.86
C VAL A 229 0.48 -7.26 -9.42
N ALA A 230 1.63 -7.46 -10.05
CA ALA A 230 2.43 -6.40 -10.66
C ALA A 230 1.70 -5.71 -11.81
N ALA A 231 1.06 -6.49 -12.69
CA ALA A 231 0.29 -5.97 -13.82
C ALA A 231 -0.91 -5.13 -13.35
N GLU A 232 -1.65 -5.60 -12.34
CA GLU A 232 -2.79 -4.89 -11.75
C GLU A 232 -2.36 -3.57 -11.10
N ILE A 233 -1.26 -3.57 -10.32
CA ILE A 233 -0.74 -2.33 -9.73
C ILE A 233 -0.38 -1.30 -10.81
N ALA A 234 0.28 -1.73 -11.89
CA ALA A 234 0.64 -0.84 -12.99
C ALA A 234 -0.61 -0.28 -13.69
N TRP A 235 -1.57 -1.15 -14.02
CA TRP A 235 -2.82 -0.77 -14.67
C TRP A 235 -3.66 0.19 -13.82
N LEU A 236 -3.85 -0.15 -12.53
CA LEU A 236 -4.56 0.69 -11.56
C LEU A 236 -3.90 2.06 -11.39
N THR A 237 -2.57 2.12 -11.38
CA THR A 237 -1.83 3.39 -11.27
C THR A 237 -2.07 4.28 -12.48
N VAL A 238 -1.99 3.71 -13.70
CA VAL A 238 -2.26 4.47 -14.93
C VAL A 238 -3.71 4.95 -14.97
N GLY A 239 -4.67 4.07 -14.68
CA GLY A 239 -6.10 4.41 -14.62
C GLY A 239 -6.41 5.49 -13.58
N ALA A 240 -5.76 5.44 -12.41
CA ALA A 240 -5.93 6.44 -11.36
C ALA A 240 -5.49 7.85 -11.81
N PHE A 241 -4.33 7.96 -12.47
CA PHE A 241 -3.85 9.24 -12.99
C PHE A 241 -4.69 9.74 -14.17
N ASP A 242 -5.16 8.85 -15.05
CA ASP A 242 -6.09 9.21 -16.12
C ASP A 242 -7.41 9.76 -15.56
N LEU A 243 -8.02 9.07 -14.60
CA LEU A 243 -9.25 9.52 -13.92
C LEU A 243 -9.06 10.91 -13.28
N ARG A 244 -7.93 11.12 -12.60
CA ARG A 244 -7.60 12.43 -12.01
C ARG A 244 -7.42 13.52 -13.07
N SER A 245 -6.79 13.20 -14.20
CA SER A 245 -6.53 14.16 -15.28
C SER A 245 -7.83 14.64 -15.94
N ARG A 246 -8.81 13.75 -16.12
CA ARG A 246 -10.13 14.06 -16.65
C ARG A 246 -10.91 14.97 -15.70
N ALA A 247 -10.88 14.69 -14.39
CA ALA A 247 -11.54 15.54 -13.39
C ALA A 247 -11.05 16.99 -13.41
N ARG A 248 -9.74 17.21 -13.61
CA ARG A 248 -9.15 18.55 -13.74
C ARG A 248 -9.54 19.31 -15.00
N THR A 249 -10.04 18.62 -16.02
CA THR A 249 -10.41 19.23 -17.31
C THR A 249 -11.87 19.69 -17.31
N VAL A 250 -12.69 19.16 -16.41
CA VAL A 250 -14.14 19.43 -16.33
C VAL A 250 -14.47 20.50 -15.27
N ALA A 251 -13.56 20.75 -14.31
CA ALA A 251 -13.65 21.80 -13.30
C ALA A 251 -13.03 23.12 -13.78
#